data_AF-A0A7Y5K6W0-F1
#
_entry.id   AF-A0A7Y5K6W0-F1
#
_cell.length_a   1.000
_cell.length_b   1.000
_cell.length_c   1.000
_cell.angle_alpha   90.00
_cell.angle_beta   90.00
_cell.angle_gamma   90.00
#
_symmetry.space_group_name_H-M   'P 1'
#
loop_
_entity.id
_entity.type
_entity.pdbx_description
1 polymer ?
#
loop_
_entity_poly.entity_id
_entity_poly.type
_entity_poly.pdbx_seq_one_letter_code
_entity_poly.pdbx_strand_id
1 'polypeptide(L)'
;MIHGAKSWWLRGRFWQREIATMNFSNRKSRTATRAQTCEFCNGKVDLRRSRVPFHFKGTTIYVDNVPTWSCKKCGERYFDAPVYKRLEEIARQSQTIRAAITFSLADYAEAVA
;
A
#
# COMPACT_ATOMS: atom_id res chain seq x y z
N MET A 1 44.01 39.53 8.47
CA MET A 1 44.01 38.06 8.51
C MET A 1 42.64 37.60 8.98
N ILE A 2 41.83 37.07 8.06
CA ILE A 2 40.53 36.46 8.35
C ILE A 2 40.54 35.12 7.60
N HIS A 3 40.44 34.03 8.36
CA HIS A 3 40.52 32.66 7.85
C HIS A 3 39.28 32.32 7.02
N GLY A 4 39.50 31.98 5.75
CA GLY A 4 38.48 31.45 4.84
C GLY A 4 38.06 30.03 5.22
N ALA A 5 36.76 29.86 5.44
CA ALA A 5 36.14 28.56 5.63
C ALA A 5 35.78 27.94 4.27
N LYS A 6 36.47 26.82 3.97
CA LYS A 6 35.92 25.52 3.53
C LYS A 6 34.80 25.57 2.48
N SER A 7 35.11 25.24 1.22
CA SER A 7 34.77 23.96 0.57
C SER A 7 33.28 23.58 0.69
N TRP A 8 32.56 23.30 -0.39
CA TRP A 8 32.43 21.95 -0.95
C TRP A 8 31.73 22.06 -2.32
N TRP A 9 32.39 21.56 -3.36
CA TRP A 9 31.80 21.31 -4.67
C TRP A 9 31.91 19.81 -4.98
N LEU A 10 30.84 19.28 -5.61
CA LEU A 10 30.76 18.05 -6.41
C LEU A 10 30.47 16.70 -5.72
N ARG A 11 29.26 16.19 -6.01
CA ARG A 11 28.89 14.86 -6.57
C ARG A 11 27.56 14.42 -5.94
N GLY A 12 26.44 14.25 -6.64
CA GLY A 12 26.27 13.85 -8.03
C GLY A 12 26.36 12.34 -8.17
N ARG A 13 25.19 11.69 -8.24
CA ARG A 13 24.87 10.32 -8.68
C ARG A 13 24.96 9.17 -7.65
N PHE A 14 24.12 8.17 -7.95
CA PHE A 14 24.28 6.74 -7.64
C PHE A 14 23.41 6.13 -6.53
N TRP A 15 22.09 6.23 -6.68
CA TRP A 15 21.17 5.21 -6.13
C TRP A 15 20.85 4.17 -7.21
N GLN A 16 21.77 3.24 -7.43
CA GLN A 16 21.51 1.94 -8.04
C GLN A 16 22.49 0.93 -7.45
N ARG A 17 21.95 -0.26 -7.12
CA ARG A 17 22.58 -1.42 -6.45
C ARG A 17 22.64 -1.17 -4.93
N GLU A 18 21.98 -1.91 -4.06
CA GLU A 18 21.90 -3.37 -3.96
C GLU A 18 20.58 -3.79 -3.27
N ILE A 19 19.69 -4.52 -3.97
CA ILE A 19 18.60 -5.32 -3.34
C ILE A 19 18.85 -6.80 -3.67
N ALA A 20 20.10 -7.23 -3.51
CA ALA A 20 20.48 -8.62 -3.67
C ALA A 20 21.46 -8.93 -2.53
N THR A 21 20.90 -9.34 -1.38
CA THR A 21 21.51 -10.03 -0.21
C THR A 21 20.91 -9.64 1.13
N MET A 22 19.63 -9.24 1.21
CA MET A 22 18.92 -9.38 2.48
C MET A 22 18.54 -10.85 2.67
N ASN A 23 19.48 -11.58 3.28
CA ASN A 23 19.30 -12.92 3.82
C ASN A 23 18.11 -12.89 4.79
N PHE A 24 16.96 -13.30 4.26
CA PHE A 24 15.71 -13.52 4.98
C PHE A 24 15.89 -14.83 5.77
N SER A 25 16.59 -14.74 6.90
CA SER A 25 16.78 -15.84 7.83
C SER A 25 15.43 -16.35 8.31
N ASN A 26 14.97 -17.40 7.63
CA ASN A 26 14.19 -18.54 8.12
C ASN A 26 13.36 -18.29 9.39
N ARG A 27 12.35 -17.43 9.29
CA ARG A 27 11.17 -17.51 10.15
C ARG A 27 10.09 -18.10 9.27
N LYS A 28 9.84 -19.41 9.41
CA LYS A 28 8.71 -20.12 8.79
C LYS A 28 7.41 -19.38 9.14
N SER A 29 7.02 -18.41 8.31
CA SER A 29 5.67 -17.87 8.34
C SER A 29 4.80 -19.01 7.85
N ARG A 30 4.04 -19.61 8.78
CA ARG A 30 2.92 -20.47 8.41
C ARG A 30 2.12 -19.71 7.36
N THR A 31 2.21 -20.16 6.11
CA THR A 31 1.47 -19.63 4.98
C THR A 31 0.01 -19.57 5.43
N ALA A 32 -0.58 -18.37 5.45
CA ALA A 32 -1.97 -18.20 5.80
C ALA A 32 -2.80 -19.22 5.01
N THR A 33 -3.45 -20.14 5.72
CA THR A 33 -4.32 -21.15 5.13
C THR A 33 -5.33 -20.42 4.26
N ARG A 34 -5.26 -20.61 2.94
CA ARG A 34 -6.18 -20.02 1.97
C ARG A 34 -7.61 -20.41 2.35
N ALA A 35 -8.35 -19.49 2.94
CA ALA A 35 -9.80 -19.62 3.08
C ALA A 35 -10.38 -19.61 1.66
N GLN A 36 -10.60 -20.80 1.09
CA GLN A 36 -11.30 -20.97 -0.20
C GLN A 36 -12.78 -20.53 -0.10
N THR A 37 -13.25 -20.35 1.13
CA THR A 37 -14.62 -20.02 1.50
C THR A 37 -14.64 -18.74 2.34
N CYS A 38 -15.55 -17.84 2.00
CA CYS A 38 -15.77 -16.59 2.72
C CYS A 38 -16.37 -16.87 4.10
N GLU A 39 -15.81 -16.25 5.14
CA GLU A 39 -16.28 -16.38 6.52
C GLU A 39 -17.64 -15.71 6.76
N PHE A 40 -18.06 -14.78 5.91
CA PHE A 40 -19.33 -14.04 6.06
C PHE A 40 -20.51 -14.68 5.34
N CYS A 41 -20.28 -15.28 4.16
CA CYS A 41 -21.38 -15.78 3.31
C CYS A 41 -21.14 -17.17 2.73
N ASN A 42 -20.05 -17.84 3.13
CA ASN A 42 -19.60 -19.15 2.63
C ASN A 42 -19.36 -19.20 1.11
N GLY A 43 -19.35 -18.06 0.43
CA GLY A 43 -19.09 -17.97 -1.01
C GLY A 43 -17.62 -18.25 -1.37
N LYS A 44 -17.37 -18.59 -2.63
CA LYS A 44 -16.01 -18.83 -3.14
C LYS A 44 -15.18 -17.54 -3.13
N VAL A 45 -13.95 -17.66 -2.64
CA VAL A 45 -12.97 -16.56 -2.58
C VAL A 45 -11.86 -16.83 -3.60
N ASP A 46 -11.56 -15.83 -4.43
CA ASP A 46 -10.50 -15.93 -5.44
C ASP A 46 -9.49 -14.78 -5.28
N LEU A 47 -8.22 -15.07 -5.59
CA LEU A 47 -7.17 -14.06 -5.64
C LEU A 47 -7.37 -13.17 -6.86
N ARG A 48 -7.40 -11.85 -6.64
CA ARG A 48 -7.54 -10.82 -7.68
C ARG A 48 -6.57 -9.67 -7.42
N ARG A 49 -6.33 -8.87 -8.46
CA ARG A 49 -5.71 -7.55 -8.32
C ARG A 49 -6.80 -6.50 -8.35
N SER A 50 -6.88 -5.67 -7.32
CA SER A 50 -7.92 -4.64 -7.20
C SER A 50 -7.34 -3.32 -6.73
N ARG A 51 -8.00 -2.22 -7.12
CA ARG A 51 -7.84 -0.93 -6.45
C ARG A 51 -8.49 -1.03 -5.06
N VAL A 52 -7.76 -0.66 -4.02
CA VAL A 52 -8.28 -0.67 -2.64
C VAL A 52 -8.15 0.71 -2.00
N PRO A 53 -9.21 1.21 -1.34
CA PRO A 53 -9.06 2.32 -0.41
C PRO A 53 -8.32 1.81 0.84
N PHE A 54 -7.31 2.55 1.29
CA PHE A 54 -6.57 2.26 2.51
C PHE A 54 -6.56 3.50 3.40
N HIS A 55 -7.14 3.37 4.59
CA HIS A 55 -7.21 4.42 5.58
C HIS A 55 -6.00 4.35 6.50
N PHE A 56 -5.20 5.41 6.56
CA PHE A 56 -4.02 5.48 7.40
C PHE A 56 -3.89 6.88 8.01
N LYS A 57 -3.86 6.95 9.35
CA LYS A 57 -3.67 8.19 10.12
C LYS A 57 -4.56 9.37 9.66
N GLY A 58 -5.85 9.11 9.43
CA GLY A 58 -6.81 10.13 9.03
C GLY A 58 -6.78 10.52 7.54
N THR A 59 -5.93 9.89 6.73
CA THR A 59 -5.91 10.05 5.27
C THR A 59 -6.35 8.77 4.57
N THR A 60 -7.08 8.90 3.47
CA THR A 60 -7.46 7.77 2.60
C THR A 60 -6.63 7.83 1.34
N ILE A 61 -5.89 6.76 1.05
CA ILE A 61 -5.18 6.59 -0.22
C ILE A 61 -5.82 5.45 -1.02
N TYR A 62 -5.84 5.57 -2.35
CA TYR A 62 -6.23 4.49 -3.24
C TYR A 62 -4.98 3.82 -3.79
N VAL A 63 -4.81 2.53 -3.52
CA VAL A 63 -3.67 1.76 -4.00
C VAL A 63 -4.13 0.79 -5.09
N ASP A 64 -3.54 0.91 -6.27
CA ASP A 64 -3.85 0.07 -7.42
C ASP A 64 -3.10 -1.27 -7.41
N ASN A 65 -3.67 -2.26 -8.10
CA ASN A 65 -3.08 -3.58 -8.34
C ASN A 65 -2.71 -4.37 -7.06
N VAL A 66 -3.45 -4.16 -5.97
CA VAL A 66 -3.20 -4.85 -4.71
C VAL A 66 -3.71 -6.28 -4.81
N PRO A 67 -2.89 -7.30 -4.48
CA PRO A 67 -3.34 -8.68 -4.41
C PRO A 67 -4.31 -8.86 -3.25
N THR A 68 -5.55 -9.23 -3.56
CA THR A 68 -6.64 -9.38 -2.58
C THR A 68 -7.41 -10.67 -2.82
N TRP A 69 -7.78 -11.33 -1.74
CA TRP A 69 -8.70 -12.45 -1.77
C TRP A 69 -10.11 -11.91 -1.70
N SER A 70 -10.83 -11.93 -2.82
CA SER A 70 -12.16 -11.34 -2.92
C SER A 70 -13.24 -12.40 -3.06
N CYS A 71 -14.28 -12.34 -2.22
CA CYS A 71 -15.45 -13.19 -2.36
C CYS A 71 -16.24 -12.80 -3.62
N LYS A 72 -16.54 -13.76 -4.49
CA LYS A 72 -17.33 -13.55 -5.71
C LYS A 72 -18.80 -13.21 -5.46
N LYS A 73 -19.33 -13.55 -4.27
CA LYS A 73 -20.75 -13.41 -3.93
C LYS A 73 -21.04 -12.09 -3.21
N CYS A 74 -20.36 -11.82 -2.09
CA CYS A 74 -20.62 -10.63 -1.27
C CYS A 74 -19.61 -9.49 -1.48
N GLY A 75 -18.47 -9.73 -2.14
CA GLY A 75 -17.44 -8.72 -2.35
C GLY A 75 -16.48 -8.50 -1.18
N GLU A 76 -16.58 -9.29 -0.12
CA GLU A 76 -15.65 -9.23 1.02
C GLU A 76 -14.20 -9.43 0.59
N ARG A 77 -13.27 -8.68 1.21
CA ARG A 77 -11.85 -8.68 0.83
C ARG A 77 -10.97 -9.07 2.00
N TYR A 78 -10.14 -10.08 1.79
CA TYR A 78 -9.12 -10.52 2.74
C TYR A 78 -7.73 -10.15 2.24
N PHE A 79 -6.87 -9.74 3.17
CA PHE A 79 -5.50 -9.32 2.91
C PHE A 79 -4.53 -10.21 3.67
N ASP A 80 -3.54 -10.74 2.97
CA ASP A 80 -2.45 -11.46 3.63
C ASP A 80 -1.60 -10.47 4.44
N ALA A 81 -1.08 -10.90 5.60
CA ALA A 81 -0.21 -10.08 6.46
C ALA A 81 0.92 -9.33 5.70
N PRO A 82 1.68 -9.96 4.76
CA PRO A 82 2.68 -9.23 3.98
C PRO A 82 2.10 -8.14 3.07
N VAL A 83 0.90 -8.35 2.53
CA VAL A 83 0.20 -7.36 1.69
C VAL A 83 -0.20 -6.16 2.55
N TYR A 84 -0.79 -6.41 3.71
CA TYR A 84 -1.20 -5.36 4.63
C TYR A 84 0.00 -4.51 5.10
N LYS A 85 1.10 -5.16 5.49
CA LYS A 85 2.34 -4.46 5.86
C LYS A 85 2.86 -3.58 4.71
N ARG A 86 2.76 -4.05 3.47
CA ARG A 86 3.17 -3.28 2.29
C ARG A 86 2.27 -2.06 2.06
N LEU A 87 0.96 -2.16 2.32
CA LEU A 87 0.04 -1.03 2.24
C LEU A 87 0.40 0.06 3.27
N GLU A 88 0.77 -0.34 4.49
CA GLU A 88 1.26 0.61 5.49
C GLU A 88 2.55 1.32 5.06
N GLU A 89 3.51 0.58 4.50
CA GLU A 89 4.76 1.16 3.99
C GLU A 89 4.48 2.19 2.90
N ILE A 90 3.58 1.88 1.96
CA ILE A 90 3.14 2.80 0.91
C ILE A 90 2.50 4.05 1.53
N ALA A 91 1.60 3.89 2.51
CA ALA A 91 0.93 4.99 3.17
C ALA A 91 1.88 5.91 3.96
N ARG A 92 2.96 5.36 4.53
CA ARG A 92 4.01 6.14 5.21
C ARG A 92 4.86 6.95 4.22
N GLN A 93 4.98 6.50 2.98
CA GLN A 93 5.79 7.12 1.94
C GLN A 93 4.94 7.95 0.97
N SER A 94 4.42 9.09 1.45
CA SER A 94 3.56 9.98 0.67
C SER A 94 4.19 10.49 -0.65
N GLN A 95 5.53 10.51 -0.74
CA GLN A 95 6.27 10.86 -1.96
C GLN A 95 6.06 9.87 -3.12
N THR A 96 5.54 8.67 -2.86
CA THR A 96 5.27 7.65 -3.88
C THR A 96 3.87 7.80 -4.52
N ILE A 97 3.08 8.76 -4.06
CA ILE A 97 1.74 9.03 -4.59
C ILE A 97 1.88 9.69 -5.97
N ARG A 98 1.59 8.91 -7.02
CA ARG A 98 1.82 9.30 -8.42
C ARG A 98 0.75 10.23 -9.00
N ALA A 99 -0.43 10.27 -8.40
CA ALA A 99 -1.55 11.06 -8.88
C ALA A 99 -2.49 11.41 -7.72
N ALA A 100 -3.03 12.63 -7.74
CA ALA A 100 -4.15 13.02 -6.89
C ALA A 100 -5.44 12.89 -7.72
N ILE A 101 -6.44 12.21 -7.16
CA ILE A 101 -7.77 12.14 -7.76
C ILE A 101 -8.62 13.20 -7.05
N THR A 102 -8.98 14.26 -7.77
CA THR A 102 -9.96 15.24 -7.29
C THR A 102 -11.35 14.70 -7.60
N PHE A 103 -12.18 14.51 -6.58
CA PHE A 103 -13.57 14.10 -6.73
C PHE A 103 -14.49 15.18 -6.15
N SER A 104 -15.64 15.38 -6.79
CA SER A 104 -16.68 16.26 -6.25
C SER A 104 -17.30 15.61 -5.02
N LEU A 105 -17.27 16.32 -3.89
CA LEU A 105 -17.92 15.92 -2.64
C LEU A 105 -19.21 16.71 -2.49
N ALA A 106 -20.34 16.02 -2.47
CA ALA A 106 -21.64 16.61 -2.17
C ALA A 106 -22.02 16.31 -0.71
N ASP A 107 -22.63 17.28 -0.04
CA ASP A 107 -23.24 17.08 1.26
C ASP A 107 -24.61 16.40 1.11
N TYR A 108 -24.86 15.34 1.89
CA TYR A 108 -26.10 14.57 1.79
C TYR A 108 -27.35 15.38 2.18
N ALA A 109 -27.22 16.30 3.15
CA ALA A 109 -28.34 17.11 3.62
C ALA A 109 -28.67 18.25 2.65
N GLU A 110 -27.68 18.76 1.91
CA GLU A 110 -27.84 19.89 0.99
C GLU A 110 -28.07 19.48 -0.47
N ALA A 111 -27.86 18.20 -0.82
CA ALA A 111 -27.97 17.71 -2.20
C ALA A 111 -29.41 17.63 -2.76
N VAL A 112 -30.43 17.96 -1.96
CA VAL A 112 -31.85 17.88 -2.34
C VAL A 112 -32.50 19.25 -2.13
N ALA A 113 -32.11 20.24 -2.91
CA ALA A 113 -32.75 21.56 -2.99
C ALA A 113 -33.24 21.85 -4.41
#